data_AF-K2DIF1-F1
#
_entry.id   AF-K2DIF1-F1
#
_cell.length_a   1.000
_cell.length_b   1.000
_cell.length_c   1.000
_cell.angle_alpha   90.00
_cell.angle_beta   90.00
_cell.angle_gamma   90.00
#
_symmetry.space_group_name_H-M   'P 1'
#
loop_
_entity.id
_entity.type
_entity.pdbx_description
1 polymer ?
#
loop_
_entity_poly.entity_id
_entity_poly.type
_entity_poly.pdbx_seq_one_letter_code
_entity_poly.pdbx_strand_id
1 'polypeptide(L)'
;MDKPIREHTRIIEDIPKVTPLVTAHTIHGYWCGHCKTIVTPKVTAALPRSSLGLRFVVYTAWLHYLVGVSVGNCVKTAAVSLGFPVSPGGLTLAWKNLATLLEGQYDAIGEKIRHSAVLHADETGWRINGVTFWLWAFASRQHCYYLIDRRRGACVVKQVLGTLFPGILITDFWGAYNAIEALAKQRCYFHLFTELVKVDKLNASATWKRFRKKLSRLLKDAVRLGDQRQIRSPPVYARRRAKLHLRLDQLIAATFDDADAKRLIKRLRRHRHEMLTFLDHKEVSPYNNHAEQQMRTAVHTRKVSQQNRSLQGAKTHAIFLSLFRSAQLQGLNPVDYLLQMATSALVGKSTDMIAPEQLKKAA
;
A
#
# COMPACT_ATOMS: atom_id res chain seq x y z
N MET A 1 57.67 21.10 -22.48
CA MET A 1 56.58 20.60 -21.63
C MET A 1 56.82 19.11 -21.44
N ASP A 2 57.07 18.69 -20.22
CA ASP A 2 57.41 17.30 -19.90
C ASP A 2 56.25 16.33 -20.16
N LYS A 3 56.57 15.12 -20.60
CA LYS A 3 55.59 14.04 -20.78
C LYS A 3 55.01 13.64 -19.41
N PRO A 4 53.68 13.45 -19.29
CA PRO A 4 53.06 13.05 -18.04
C PRO A 4 53.61 11.69 -17.58
N ILE A 5 54.10 11.63 -16.34
CA ILE A 5 54.75 10.45 -15.74
C ILE A 5 53.71 9.39 -15.35
N ARG A 6 52.45 9.78 -15.18
CA ARG A 6 51.32 8.88 -14.89
C ARG A 6 50.00 9.51 -15.29
N GLU A 7 49.11 8.72 -15.86
CA GLU A 7 47.74 9.12 -16.19
C GLU A 7 46.74 8.28 -15.39
N HIS A 8 45.67 8.90 -14.91
CA HIS A 8 44.52 8.19 -14.35
C HIS A 8 43.24 8.99 -14.60
N THR A 9 42.16 8.27 -14.91
CA THR A 9 40.83 8.87 -15.08
C THR A 9 40.10 8.93 -13.75
N ARG A 10 39.63 10.11 -13.37
CA ARG A 10 38.73 10.31 -12.24
C ARG A 10 37.37 10.76 -12.75
N ILE A 11 36.33 9.98 -12.49
CA ILE A 11 34.95 10.34 -12.79
C ILE A 11 34.37 11.04 -11.55
N ILE A 12 33.81 12.23 -11.73
CA ILE A 12 33.16 13.02 -10.68
C ILE A 12 31.72 13.28 -11.14
N GLU A 13 30.75 12.93 -10.32
CA GLU A 13 29.33 13.21 -10.51
C GLU A 13 28.91 14.28 -9.49
N ASP A 14 28.21 15.30 -9.95
CA ASP A 14 27.75 16.42 -9.10
C ASP A 14 26.32 16.85 -9.49
N ILE A 15 25.63 17.53 -8.59
CA ILE A 15 24.28 18.06 -8.83
C ILE A 15 24.42 19.41 -9.54
N PRO A 16 23.92 19.56 -10.79
CA PRO A 16 24.04 20.81 -11.51
C PRO A 16 23.23 21.92 -10.84
N LYS A 17 23.67 23.17 -11.01
CA LYS A 17 22.86 24.35 -10.62
C LYS A 17 21.56 24.35 -11.43
N VAL A 18 20.44 24.08 -10.76
CA VAL A 18 19.11 24.02 -11.39
C VAL A 18 18.51 25.43 -11.48
N THR A 19 18.12 25.84 -12.68
CA THR A 19 17.33 27.05 -12.92
C THR A 19 15.92 26.69 -13.40
N PRO A 20 14.87 27.39 -12.93
CA PRO A 20 13.51 27.14 -13.41
C PRO A 20 13.38 27.38 -14.91
N LEU A 21 12.82 26.40 -15.63
CA LEU A 21 12.37 26.61 -17.01
C LEU A 21 11.03 27.35 -16.98
N VAL A 22 11.02 28.58 -17.49
CA VAL A 22 9.82 29.42 -17.60
C VAL A 22 9.32 29.37 -19.04
N THR A 23 8.07 28.95 -19.23
CA THR A 23 7.44 28.87 -20.55
C THR A 23 6.17 29.72 -20.56
N ALA A 24 6.12 30.69 -21.46
CA ALA A 24 4.93 31.50 -21.69
C ALA A 24 4.05 30.82 -22.74
N HIS A 25 2.76 30.64 -22.44
CA HIS A 25 1.77 30.09 -23.37
C HIS A 25 0.74 31.16 -23.72
N THR A 26 0.66 31.54 -25.00
CA THR A 26 -0.44 32.36 -25.52
C THR A 26 -1.57 31.44 -25.97
N ILE A 27 -2.70 31.45 -25.25
CA ILE A 27 -3.85 30.58 -25.53
C ILE A 27 -4.90 31.39 -26.29
N HIS A 28 -5.09 31.09 -27.56
CA HIS A 28 -6.14 31.68 -28.38
C HIS A 28 -7.45 30.90 -28.21
N GLY A 29 -8.54 31.62 -27.95
CA GLY A 29 -9.89 31.08 -27.94
C GLY A 29 -10.56 31.27 -29.28
N TYR A 30 -11.25 30.22 -29.76
CA TYR A 30 -11.99 30.24 -31.02
C TYR A 30 -13.46 29.97 -30.75
N TRP A 31 -14.36 30.65 -31.46
CA TRP A 31 -15.80 30.39 -31.36
C TRP A 31 -16.15 29.09 -32.10
N CYS A 32 -16.75 28.12 -31.40
CA CYS A 32 -17.30 26.93 -32.04
C CYS A 32 -18.76 27.17 -32.41
N GLY A 33 -19.06 27.25 -33.72
CA GLY A 33 -20.42 27.45 -34.22
C GLY A 33 -21.39 26.32 -33.86
N HIS A 34 -20.89 25.10 -33.65
CA HIS A 34 -21.70 23.94 -33.24
C HIS A 34 -22.00 23.96 -31.74
N CYS A 35 -20.96 24.07 -30.90
CA CYS A 35 -21.10 24.04 -29.45
C CYS A 35 -21.64 25.36 -28.87
N LYS A 36 -21.62 26.45 -29.65
CA LYS A 36 -21.96 27.82 -29.23
C LYS A 36 -21.17 28.29 -28.00
N THR A 37 -19.90 27.88 -27.91
CA THR A 37 -18.98 28.22 -26.83
C THR A 37 -17.60 28.55 -27.39
N ILE A 38 -16.82 29.35 -26.66
CA ILE A 38 -15.40 29.54 -26.95
C ILE A 38 -14.65 28.27 -26.54
N VAL A 39 -13.89 27.71 -27.47
CA VAL A 39 -13.00 26.57 -27.25
C VAL A 39 -11.55 27.03 -27.29
N THR A 40 -10.73 26.50 -26.38
CA THR A 40 -9.30 26.80 -26.28
C THR A 40 -8.49 25.51 -26.34
N PRO A 41 -7.28 25.55 -26.91
CA PRO A 41 -6.37 24.40 -26.87
C PRO A 41 -5.97 24.10 -25.42
N LYS A 42 -5.86 22.81 -25.09
CA LYS A 42 -5.47 22.38 -23.75
C LYS A 42 -3.96 22.51 -23.57
N VAL A 43 -3.53 23.21 -22.52
CA VAL A 43 -2.13 23.23 -22.09
C VAL A 43 -1.90 22.06 -21.12
N THR A 44 -1.05 21.12 -21.49
CA THR A 44 -0.72 19.93 -20.68
C THR A 44 0.48 20.12 -19.76
N ALA A 45 1.21 21.23 -19.94
CA ALA A 45 2.39 21.56 -19.13
C ALA A 45 2.05 21.92 -17.67
N ALA A 46 0.79 22.29 -17.39
CA ALA A 46 0.31 22.65 -16.06
C ALA A 46 -1.15 22.19 -15.87
N LEU A 47 -1.60 22.16 -14.61
CA LEU A 47 -3.03 21.97 -14.32
C LEU A 47 -3.86 23.19 -14.76
N PRO A 48 -5.17 23.03 -15.04
CA PRO A 48 -6.03 24.15 -15.40
C PRO A 48 -5.95 25.29 -14.37
N ARG A 49 -5.74 26.52 -14.85
CA ARG A 49 -5.61 27.74 -14.02
C ARG A 49 -4.44 27.68 -13.01
N SER A 50 -3.40 26.91 -13.29
CA SER A 50 -2.18 26.85 -12.48
C SER A 50 -0.99 27.44 -13.21
N SER A 51 -0.16 28.17 -12.49
CA SER A 51 1.17 28.61 -12.94
C SER A 51 2.29 27.62 -12.58
N LEU A 52 1.96 26.54 -11.86
CA LEU A 52 2.92 25.51 -11.47
C LEU A 52 3.02 24.44 -12.56
N GLY A 53 4.23 24.20 -13.05
CA GLY A 53 4.50 23.12 -13.99
C GLY A 53 4.12 21.75 -13.41
N LEU A 54 3.51 20.90 -14.23
CA LEU A 54 2.95 19.62 -13.81
C LEU A 54 4.01 18.70 -13.18
N ARG A 55 5.22 18.63 -13.77
CA ARG A 55 6.35 17.85 -13.23
C ARG A 55 6.74 18.31 -11.83
N PHE A 56 6.74 19.61 -11.56
CA PHE A 56 7.04 20.15 -10.24
C PHE A 56 5.97 19.75 -9.21
N VAL A 57 4.70 19.84 -9.57
CA VAL A 57 3.59 19.43 -8.69
C VAL A 57 3.66 17.93 -8.37
N VAL A 58 3.93 17.08 -9.37
CA VAL A 58 4.08 15.62 -9.19
C VAL A 58 5.30 15.29 -8.33
N TYR A 59 6.46 15.90 -8.61
CA TYR A 59 7.69 15.69 -7.87
C TYR A 59 7.55 16.05 -6.38
N THR A 60 6.97 17.21 -6.10
CA THR A 60 6.72 17.64 -4.72
C THR A 60 5.64 16.80 -4.02
N ALA A 61 4.64 16.28 -4.76
CA ALA A 61 3.68 15.32 -4.23
C ALA A 61 4.36 14.01 -3.84
N TRP A 62 5.30 13.53 -4.65
CA TRP A 62 6.11 12.34 -4.34
C TRP A 62 6.91 12.53 -3.05
N LEU A 63 7.61 13.67 -2.92
CA LEU A 63 8.34 14.02 -1.70
C LEU A 63 7.42 14.01 -0.47
N HIS A 64 6.25 14.64 -0.55
CA HIS A 64 5.37 14.77 0.60
C HIS A 64 4.66 13.46 0.97
N TYR A 65 4.00 12.82 0.00
CA TYR A 65 3.07 11.72 0.25
C TYR A 65 3.75 10.34 0.28
N LEU A 66 4.87 10.15 -0.42
CA LEU A 66 5.60 8.87 -0.42
C LEU A 66 6.89 8.90 0.40
N VAL A 67 7.73 9.93 0.21
CA VAL A 67 9.01 10.04 0.93
C VAL A 67 8.81 10.52 2.38
N GLY A 68 7.79 11.33 2.62
CA GLY A 68 7.42 11.81 3.96
C GLY A 68 8.03 13.16 4.34
N VAL A 69 8.40 13.98 3.35
CA VAL A 69 8.90 15.35 3.55
C VAL A 69 7.76 16.26 3.99
N SER A 70 7.95 17.08 5.02
CA SER A 70 6.92 18.04 5.45
C SER A 70 6.66 19.10 4.38
N VAL A 71 5.46 19.70 4.37
CA VAL A 71 5.12 20.76 3.39
C VAL A 71 6.12 21.93 3.47
N GLY A 72 6.49 22.35 4.68
CA GLY A 72 7.48 23.40 4.88
C GLY A 72 8.86 23.03 4.32
N ASN A 73 9.29 21.78 4.47
CA ASN A 73 10.56 21.32 3.91
C ASN A 73 10.50 21.18 2.38
N CYS A 74 9.35 20.82 1.80
CA CYS A 74 9.15 20.84 0.35
C CYS A 74 9.32 22.26 -0.20
N VAL A 75 8.71 23.25 0.45
CA VAL A 75 8.84 24.68 0.08
C VAL A 75 10.30 25.16 0.19
N LYS A 76 10.98 24.84 1.29
CA LYS A 76 12.41 25.17 1.47
C LYS A 76 13.28 24.54 0.39
N THR A 77 13.06 23.26 0.09
CA THR A 77 13.81 22.54 -0.95
C THR A 77 13.55 23.14 -2.33
N ALA A 78 12.29 23.48 -2.64
CA ALA A 78 11.96 24.14 -3.90
C ALA A 78 12.66 25.49 -4.05
N ALA A 79 12.70 26.32 -2.99
CA ALA A 79 13.38 27.60 -3.03
C ALA A 79 14.90 27.47 -3.16
N VAL A 80 15.54 26.60 -2.36
CA VAL A 80 17.00 26.49 -2.27
C VAL A 80 17.59 25.68 -3.42
N SER A 81 17.01 24.51 -3.72
CA SER A 81 17.60 23.54 -4.66
C SER A 81 17.06 23.68 -6.08
N LEU A 82 15.83 24.19 -6.25
CA LEU A 82 15.18 24.31 -7.56
C LEU A 82 15.01 25.76 -8.03
N GLY A 83 15.38 26.75 -7.19
CA GLY A 83 15.19 28.17 -7.48
C GLY A 83 13.72 28.58 -7.63
N PHE A 84 12.79 27.80 -7.07
CA PHE A 84 11.35 27.94 -7.29
C PHE A 84 10.63 28.32 -5.99
N PRO A 85 10.42 29.62 -5.70
CA PRO A 85 9.68 30.03 -4.51
C PRO A 85 8.19 29.71 -4.68
N VAL A 86 7.62 28.94 -3.76
CA VAL A 86 6.19 28.59 -3.73
C VAL A 86 5.66 28.66 -2.31
N SER A 87 4.42 29.11 -2.14
CA SER A 87 3.79 29.13 -0.82
C SER A 87 3.28 27.72 -0.43
N PRO A 88 3.23 27.39 0.88
CA PRO A 88 2.60 26.14 1.35
C PRO A 88 1.14 25.99 0.87
N GLY A 89 0.40 27.09 0.84
CA GLY A 89 -0.99 27.13 0.37
C GLY A 89 -1.12 26.82 -1.12
N GLY A 90 -0.28 27.44 -1.95
CA GLY A 90 -0.27 27.19 -3.41
C GLY A 90 0.09 25.74 -3.73
N LEU A 91 1.09 25.19 -3.03
CA LEU A 91 1.53 23.81 -3.22
C LEU A 91 0.44 22.80 -2.80
N THR A 92 -0.16 23.00 -1.63
CA THR A 92 -1.23 22.11 -1.15
C THR A 92 -2.50 22.19 -2.00
N LEU A 93 -2.84 23.37 -2.55
CA LEU A 93 -3.94 23.51 -3.51
C LEU A 93 -3.64 22.76 -4.82
N ALA A 94 -2.42 22.88 -5.35
CA ALA A 94 -2.00 22.17 -6.55
C ALA A 94 -2.08 20.64 -6.38
N TRP A 95 -1.66 20.12 -5.23
CA TRP A 95 -1.80 18.69 -4.93
C TRP A 95 -3.25 18.24 -4.84
N LYS A 96 -4.13 19.02 -4.21
CA LYS A 96 -5.57 18.70 -4.17
C LYS A 96 -6.16 18.63 -5.57
N ASN A 97 -5.85 19.60 -6.43
CA ASN A 97 -6.33 19.63 -7.81
C ASN A 97 -5.80 18.45 -8.63
N LEU A 98 -4.52 18.11 -8.44
CA LEU A 98 -3.91 16.93 -9.06
C LEU A 98 -4.58 15.62 -8.58
N ALA A 99 -4.88 15.49 -7.29
CA ALA A 99 -5.56 14.32 -6.76
C ALA A 99 -6.98 14.20 -7.31
N THR A 100 -7.73 15.31 -7.44
CA THR A 100 -9.04 15.32 -8.09
C THR A 100 -8.94 14.88 -9.55
N LEU A 101 -7.93 15.34 -10.29
CA LEU A 101 -7.68 14.91 -11.67
C LEU A 101 -7.41 13.39 -11.76
N LEU A 102 -6.69 12.85 -10.77
CA LEU A 102 -6.25 11.45 -10.74
C LEU A 102 -7.20 10.50 -9.99
N GLU A 103 -8.39 10.97 -9.61
CA GLU A 103 -9.35 10.19 -8.81
C GLU A 103 -9.81 8.93 -9.56
N GLY A 104 -10.09 9.04 -10.87
CA GLY A 104 -10.48 7.88 -11.68
C GLY A 104 -9.41 6.78 -11.73
N GLN A 105 -8.13 7.14 -11.67
CA GLN A 105 -7.05 6.15 -11.63
C GLN A 105 -6.85 5.54 -10.25
N TYR A 106 -7.13 6.30 -9.19
CA TYR A 106 -7.21 5.76 -7.85
C TYR A 106 -8.36 4.74 -7.72
N ASP A 107 -9.52 5.04 -8.29
CA ASP A 107 -10.67 4.13 -8.33
C ASP A 107 -10.35 2.86 -9.15
N ALA A 108 -9.65 3.02 -10.27
CA ALA A 108 -9.18 1.89 -11.08
C ALA A 108 -8.23 0.95 -10.30
N ILE A 109 -7.38 1.48 -9.40
CA ILE A 109 -6.58 0.66 -8.48
C ILE A 109 -7.50 -0.09 -7.51
N GLY A 110 -8.53 0.57 -6.98
CA GLY A 110 -9.55 -0.07 -6.13
C GLY A 110 -10.22 -1.26 -6.81
N GLU A 111 -10.60 -1.12 -8.09
CA GLU A 111 -11.18 -2.21 -8.86
C GLU A 111 -10.20 -3.35 -9.15
N LYS A 112 -8.93 -3.04 -9.43
CA LYS A 112 -7.88 -4.08 -9.54
C LYS A 112 -7.67 -4.83 -8.23
N ILE A 113 -7.79 -4.15 -7.09
CA ILE A 113 -7.71 -4.78 -5.76
C ILE A 113 -8.90 -5.71 -5.51
N ARG A 114 -10.12 -5.28 -5.85
CA ARG A 114 -11.36 -6.06 -5.72
C ARG A 114 -11.30 -7.40 -6.47
N HIS A 115 -10.55 -7.47 -7.56
CA HIS A 115 -10.40 -8.66 -8.40
C HIS A 115 -9.03 -9.35 -8.27
N SER A 116 -8.24 -8.99 -7.25
CA SER A 116 -6.91 -9.57 -7.06
C SER A 116 -6.99 -11.02 -6.56
N ALA A 117 -6.09 -11.88 -7.06
CA ALA A 117 -6.07 -13.30 -6.67
C ALA A 117 -5.64 -13.53 -5.22
N VAL A 118 -4.68 -12.74 -4.72
CA VAL A 118 -4.21 -12.76 -3.34
C VAL A 118 -4.12 -11.33 -2.84
N LEU A 119 -4.79 -11.06 -1.72
CA LEU A 119 -4.88 -9.74 -1.14
C LEU A 119 -4.51 -9.75 0.33
N HIS A 120 -3.63 -8.85 0.71
CA HIS A 120 -3.31 -8.55 2.09
C HIS A 120 -4.11 -7.34 2.55
N ALA A 121 -4.72 -7.39 3.74
CA ALA A 121 -5.39 -6.23 4.31
C ALA A 121 -4.95 -5.98 5.76
N ASP A 122 -4.79 -4.72 6.11
CA ASP A 122 -4.44 -4.26 7.45
C ASP A 122 -4.94 -2.82 7.67
N GLU A 123 -4.99 -2.38 8.93
CA GLU A 123 -5.40 -1.03 9.29
C GLU A 123 -4.58 -0.42 10.44
N THR A 124 -4.43 0.90 10.40
CA THR A 124 -3.74 1.64 11.47
C THR A 124 -4.48 2.92 11.84
N GLY A 125 -4.31 3.35 13.09
CA GLY A 125 -4.91 4.59 13.58
C GLY A 125 -4.46 5.82 12.79
N TRP A 126 -5.39 6.67 12.43
CA TRP A 126 -5.16 7.93 11.73
C TRP A 126 -5.81 9.09 12.49
N ARG A 127 -5.37 10.33 12.26
CA ARG A 127 -6.00 11.52 12.84
C ARG A 127 -6.33 12.53 11.77
N ILE A 128 -7.53 13.08 11.86
CA ILE A 128 -7.94 14.23 11.08
C ILE A 128 -8.36 15.30 12.08
N ASN A 129 -7.58 16.37 12.17
CA ASN A 129 -7.81 17.47 13.11
C ASN A 129 -8.07 17.00 14.56
N GLY A 130 -7.24 16.08 15.06
CA GLY A 130 -7.35 15.49 16.40
C GLY A 130 -8.37 14.34 16.53
N VAL A 131 -9.32 14.22 15.61
CA VAL A 131 -10.34 13.16 15.61
C VAL A 131 -9.75 11.84 15.10
N THR A 132 -10.09 10.71 15.74
CA THR A 132 -9.65 9.38 15.33
C THR A 132 -10.32 8.92 14.04
N PHE A 133 -9.48 8.52 13.08
CA PHE A 133 -9.81 7.85 11.83
C PHE A 133 -8.95 6.58 11.72
N TRP A 134 -9.12 5.83 10.63
CA TRP A 134 -8.37 4.62 10.34
C TRP A 134 -7.90 4.66 8.89
N LEU A 135 -6.60 4.43 8.71
CA LEU A 135 -6.02 4.22 7.40
C LEU A 135 -5.97 2.72 7.15
N TRP A 136 -6.72 2.30 6.15
CA TRP A 136 -6.81 0.93 5.66
C TRP A 136 -5.84 0.78 4.50
N ALA A 137 -5.12 -0.35 4.44
CA ALA A 137 -4.29 -0.71 3.31
C ALA A 137 -4.71 -2.07 2.77
N PHE A 138 -4.94 -2.13 1.45
CA PHE A 138 -5.25 -3.34 0.71
C PHE A 138 -4.16 -3.53 -0.34
N ALA A 139 -3.34 -4.57 -0.18
CA ALA A 139 -2.11 -4.75 -0.94
C ALA A 139 -2.09 -6.12 -1.64
N SER A 140 -2.04 -6.08 -2.96
CA SER A 140 -1.72 -7.23 -3.82
C SER A 140 -0.23 -7.17 -4.21
N ARG A 141 0.24 -8.13 -5.03
CA ARG A 141 1.61 -8.12 -5.53
C ARG A 141 1.97 -6.85 -6.31
N GLN A 142 1.03 -6.28 -7.07
CA GLN A 142 1.29 -5.18 -8.01
C GLN A 142 0.62 -3.85 -7.60
N HIS A 143 -0.40 -3.90 -6.76
CA HIS A 143 -1.22 -2.75 -6.43
C HIS A 143 -1.37 -2.59 -4.93
N CYS A 144 -1.39 -1.34 -4.46
CA CYS A 144 -1.72 -1.00 -3.10
C CYS A 144 -2.76 0.11 -3.09
N TYR A 145 -3.90 -0.15 -2.44
CA TYR A 145 -5.00 0.79 -2.28
C TYR A 145 -5.13 1.19 -0.82
N TYR A 146 -5.13 2.49 -0.56
CA TYR A 146 -5.30 3.05 0.77
C TYR A 146 -6.60 3.79 0.87
N LEU A 147 -7.29 3.63 1.99
CA LEU A 147 -8.53 4.35 2.29
C LEU A 147 -8.47 4.90 3.71
N ILE A 148 -8.83 6.17 3.89
CA ILE A 148 -8.96 6.77 5.23
C ILE A 148 -10.44 6.95 5.53
N ASP A 149 -10.94 6.22 6.53
CA ASP A 149 -12.34 6.28 6.97
C ASP A 149 -12.41 6.48 8.49
N ARG A 150 -13.47 7.10 8.98
CA ARG A 150 -13.69 7.29 10.42
C ARG A 150 -13.94 5.96 11.13
N ARG A 151 -14.50 4.98 10.44
CA ARG A 151 -14.97 3.70 10.97
C ARG A 151 -13.85 2.67 10.91
N ARG A 152 -13.76 1.83 11.95
CA ARG A 152 -12.90 0.63 12.01
C ARG A 152 -13.72 -0.66 11.92
N GLY A 153 -14.63 -0.73 10.94
CA GLY A 153 -15.64 -1.77 10.88
C GLY A 153 -15.69 -2.51 9.56
N ALA A 154 -16.42 -3.63 9.56
CA ALA A 154 -16.71 -4.44 8.39
C ALA A 154 -17.32 -3.64 7.22
N CYS A 155 -18.06 -2.56 7.52
CA CYS A 155 -18.65 -1.69 6.50
C CYS A 155 -17.60 -1.10 5.55
N VAL A 156 -16.41 -0.76 6.04
CA VAL A 156 -15.33 -0.20 5.21
C VAL A 156 -14.74 -1.28 4.31
N VAL A 157 -14.49 -2.47 4.86
CA VAL A 157 -13.98 -3.60 4.08
C VAL A 157 -14.99 -4.01 3.00
N LYS A 158 -16.29 -4.02 3.31
CA LYS A 158 -17.36 -4.29 2.34
C LYS A 158 -17.48 -3.23 1.25
N GLN A 159 -17.23 -1.96 1.58
CA GLN A 159 -17.21 -0.89 0.57
C GLN A 159 -16.10 -1.15 -0.48
N VAL A 160 -14.93 -1.61 -0.03
CA VAL A 160 -13.78 -1.84 -0.91
C VAL A 160 -13.86 -3.18 -1.65
N LEU A 161 -14.21 -4.27 -0.95
CA LEU A 161 -14.14 -5.63 -1.51
C LEU A 161 -15.51 -6.21 -1.90
N GLY A 162 -16.60 -5.60 -1.46
CA GLY A 162 -17.93 -6.20 -1.53
C GLY A 162 -18.16 -7.21 -0.40
N THR A 163 -19.28 -7.92 -0.47
CA THR A 163 -19.57 -9.04 0.46
C THR A 163 -18.83 -10.32 0.08
N LEU A 164 -18.62 -10.53 -1.22
CA LEU A 164 -17.90 -11.67 -1.78
C LEU A 164 -16.63 -11.20 -2.49
N PHE A 165 -15.48 -11.68 -2.02
CA PHE A 165 -14.18 -11.47 -2.63
C PHE A 165 -13.73 -12.74 -3.35
N PRO A 166 -13.52 -12.70 -4.69
CA PRO A 166 -13.21 -13.90 -5.46
C PRO A 166 -11.79 -14.45 -5.21
N GLY A 167 -10.93 -13.70 -4.52
CA GLY A 167 -9.55 -14.08 -4.22
C GLY A 167 -9.34 -14.62 -2.80
N ILE A 168 -8.06 -14.77 -2.45
CA ILE A 168 -7.62 -15.21 -1.12
C ILE A 168 -7.24 -14.00 -0.28
N LEU A 169 -7.90 -13.85 0.88
CA LEU A 169 -7.71 -12.72 1.76
C LEU A 169 -6.81 -13.08 2.96
N ILE A 170 -5.69 -12.36 3.10
CA ILE A 170 -4.69 -12.54 4.16
C ILE A 170 -4.82 -11.37 5.15
N THR A 171 -5.16 -11.68 6.40
CA THR A 171 -5.44 -10.66 7.43
C THR A 171 -4.95 -11.12 8.80
N ASP A 172 -4.97 -10.20 9.75
CA ASP A 172 -4.89 -10.54 11.16
C ASP A 172 -6.21 -11.18 11.67
N PHE A 173 -6.41 -11.23 12.99
CA PHE A 173 -7.62 -11.77 13.61
C PHE A 173 -8.70 -10.71 13.91
N TRP A 174 -8.61 -9.52 13.33
CA TRP A 174 -9.60 -8.48 13.56
C TRP A 174 -10.97 -8.89 12.99
N GLY A 175 -12.02 -8.62 13.77
CA GLY A 175 -13.37 -9.09 13.50
C GLY A 175 -13.99 -8.52 12.23
N ALA A 176 -13.56 -7.34 11.77
CA ALA A 176 -14.10 -6.69 10.57
C ALA A 176 -13.97 -7.57 9.31
N TYR A 177 -12.85 -8.30 9.19
CA TYR A 177 -12.57 -9.17 8.05
C TYR A 177 -13.44 -10.43 8.02
N ASN A 178 -14.07 -10.80 9.12
CA ASN A 178 -14.93 -11.99 9.19
C ASN A 178 -16.21 -11.81 8.37
N ALA A 179 -16.64 -10.57 8.16
CA ALA A 179 -17.87 -10.23 7.46
C ALA A 179 -17.75 -10.27 5.92
N ILE A 180 -16.56 -10.59 5.40
CA ILE A 180 -16.28 -10.75 3.97
C ILE A 180 -16.22 -12.24 3.68
N GLU A 181 -17.01 -12.74 2.75
CA GLU A 181 -16.83 -14.08 2.21
C GLU A 181 -15.73 -14.01 1.15
N ALA A 182 -14.79 -14.95 1.19
CA ALA A 182 -13.68 -14.99 0.25
C ALA A 182 -13.48 -16.43 -0.22
N LEU A 183 -12.88 -16.62 -1.40
CA LEU A 183 -12.54 -17.95 -1.91
C LEU A 183 -11.78 -18.76 -0.85
N ALA A 184 -10.81 -18.12 -0.21
CA ALA A 184 -10.19 -18.61 1.01
C ALA A 184 -9.68 -17.44 1.85
N LYS A 185 -9.35 -17.69 3.11
CA LYS A 185 -8.68 -16.72 3.98
C LYS A 185 -7.46 -17.32 4.64
N GLN A 186 -6.46 -16.49 4.94
CA GLN A 186 -5.32 -16.88 5.74
C GLN A 186 -5.16 -15.93 6.91
N ARG A 187 -5.09 -16.48 8.13
CA ARG A 187 -4.80 -15.69 9.34
C ARG A 187 -3.31 -15.57 9.58
N CYS A 188 -2.88 -14.36 9.89
CA CYS A 188 -1.47 -14.02 10.10
C CYS A 188 -0.88 -14.73 11.32
N TYR A 189 0.14 -15.55 11.10
CA TYR A 189 0.85 -16.27 12.16
C TYR A 189 1.67 -15.34 13.07
N PHE A 190 2.15 -14.21 12.55
CA PHE A 190 2.95 -13.26 13.33
C PHE A 190 2.17 -12.72 14.53
N HIS A 191 0.91 -12.33 14.33
CA HIS A 191 0.02 -11.87 15.39
C HIS A 191 -0.25 -12.96 16.42
N LEU A 192 -0.45 -14.20 15.98
CA LEU A 192 -0.65 -15.34 16.88
C LEU A 192 0.60 -15.64 17.71
N PHE A 193 1.79 -15.71 17.10
CA PHE A 193 3.04 -15.92 17.84
C PHE A 193 3.32 -14.79 18.84
N THR A 194 3.08 -13.53 18.44
CA THR A 194 3.25 -12.37 19.32
C THR A 194 2.29 -12.44 20.52
N GLU A 195 1.06 -12.87 20.31
CA GLU A 195 0.10 -13.10 21.39
C GLU A 195 0.55 -14.23 22.33
N LEU A 196 1.07 -15.35 21.81
CA LEU A 196 1.62 -16.42 22.66
C LEU A 196 2.74 -15.90 23.56
N VAL A 197 3.66 -15.09 23.04
CA VAL A 197 4.75 -14.48 23.83
C VAL A 197 4.21 -13.51 24.88
N LYS A 198 3.14 -12.76 24.57
CA LYS A 198 2.50 -11.86 25.56
C LYS A 198 1.86 -12.65 26.70
N VAL A 199 1.15 -13.73 26.39
CA VAL A 199 0.53 -14.59 27.41
C VAL A 199 1.58 -15.32 28.24
N ASP A 200 2.70 -15.76 27.63
CA ASP A 200 3.83 -16.38 28.34
C ASP A 200 4.38 -15.49 29.49
N LYS A 201 4.20 -14.15 29.42
CA LYS A 201 4.61 -13.22 30.48
C LYS A 201 3.66 -13.17 31.68
N LEU A 202 2.40 -13.54 31.48
CA LEU A 202 1.32 -13.38 32.47
C LEU A 202 0.80 -14.72 32.99
N ASN A 203 0.98 -15.80 32.23
CA ASN A 203 0.47 -17.12 32.55
C ASN A 203 1.61 -18.15 32.55
N ALA A 204 1.93 -18.67 33.74
CA ALA A 204 2.97 -19.67 33.93
C ALA A 204 2.42 -21.09 34.14
N SER A 205 1.10 -21.30 33.99
CA SER A 205 0.44 -22.57 34.30
C SER A 205 1.00 -23.72 33.47
N ALA A 206 1.05 -24.93 34.06
CA ALA A 206 1.52 -26.11 33.35
C ALA A 206 0.61 -26.45 32.14
N THR A 207 -0.69 -26.20 32.29
CA THR A 207 -1.70 -26.37 31.24
C THR A 207 -1.44 -25.42 30.07
N TRP A 208 -1.20 -24.14 30.35
CA TRP A 208 -0.82 -23.13 29.36
C TRP A 208 0.46 -23.54 28.61
N LYS A 209 1.54 -23.84 29.34
CA LYS A 209 2.83 -24.25 28.75
C LYS A 209 2.67 -25.44 27.80
N ARG A 210 1.84 -26.42 28.17
CA ARG A 210 1.51 -27.59 27.34
C ARG A 210 0.75 -27.19 26.07
N PHE A 211 -0.30 -26.38 26.21
CA PHE A 211 -1.08 -25.86 25.09
C PHE A 211 -0.20 -25.06 24.11
N ARG A 212 0.49 -24.05 24.63
CA ARG A 212 1.40 -23.18 23.88
C ARG A 212 2.45 -23.98 23.13
N LYS A 213 3.07 -24.99 23.76
CA LYS A 213 4.07 -25.86 23.11
C LYS A 213 3.46 -26.63 21.95
N LYS A 214 2.26 -27.22 22.13
CA LYS A 214 1.56 -27.95 21.06
C LYS A 214 1.20 -27.03 19.88
N LEU A 215 0.61 -25.87 20.16
CA LEU A 215 0.23 -24.88 19.14
C LEU A 215 1.46 -24.35 18.40
N SER A 216 2.49 -23.89 19.12
CA SER A 216 3.71 -23.35 18.50
C SER A 216 4.39 -24.37 17.60
N ARG A 217 4.48 -25.63 18.03
CA ARG A 217 5.05 -26.72 17.22
C ARG A 217 4.21 -26.98 15.97
N LEU A 218 2.88 -26.99 16.08
CA LEU A 218 1.99 -27.15 14.93
C LEU A 218 2.22 -26.06 13.88
N LEU A 219 2.19 -24.79 14.29
CA LEU A 219 2.35 -23.65 13.38
C LEU A 219 3.75 -23.65 12.74
N LYS A 220 4.82 -23.93 13.51
CA LYS A 220 6.18 -24.01 12.99
C LYS A 220 6.37 -25.19 12.02
N ASP A 221 5.77 -26.34 12.32
CA ASP A 221 5.80 -27.50 11.42
C ASP A 221 5.03 -27.21 10.12
N ALA A 222 3.95 -26.43 10.18
CA ALA A 222 3.23 -25.97 9.00
C ALA A 222 4.07 -25.04 8.14
N VAL A 223 4.72 -24.02 8.73
CA VAL A 223 5.63 -23.13 7.99
C VAL A 223 6.74 -23.93 7.33
N ARG A 224 7.40 -24.82 8.08
CA ARG A 224 8.45 -25.70 7.53
C ARG A 224 7.95 -26.57 6.37
N LEU A 225 6.71 -27.07 6.43
CA LEU A 225 6.14 -27.82 5.32
C LEU A 225 5.93 -26.93 4.08
N GLY A 226 5.40 -25.71 4.28
CA GLY A 226 5.22 -24.73 3.22
C GLY A 226 6.52 -24.39 2.50
N ASP A 227 7.59 -24.13 3.26
CA ASP A 227 8.92 -23.84 2.72
C ASP A 227 9.49 -25.02 1.90
N GLN A 228 9.10 -26.24 2.24
CA GLN A 228 9.53 -27.48 1.58
C GLN A 228 8.64 -27.90 0.40
N ARG A 229 7.68 -27.07 -0.02
CA ARG A 229 6.72 -27.40 -1.09
C ARG A 229 7.41 -27.81 -2.39
N GLN A 230 8.48 -27.12 -2.78
CA GLN A 230 9.19 -27.37 -4.05
C GLN A 230 10.16 -28.56 -3.99
N ILE A 231 10.60 -28.95 -2.78
CA ILE A 231 11.62 -30.00 -2.58
C ILE A 231 10.97 -31.38 -2.36
N ARG A 232 9.72 -31.41 -1.89
CA ARG A 232 9.02 -32.66 -1.56
C ARG A 232 8.24 -33.19 -2.74
N SER A 233 8.21 -34.52 -2.88
CA SER A 233 7.30 -35.17 -3.82
C SER A 233 5.83 -34.88 -3.46
N PRO A 234 4.95 -34.71 -4.46
CA PRO A 234 3.55 -34.35 -4.23
C PRO A 234 2.80 -35.29 -3.25
N PRO A 235 2.94 -36.63 -3.31
CA PRO A 235 2.28 -37.53 -2.36
C PRO A 235 2.73 -37.32 -0.91
N VAL A 236 4.03 -37.10 -0.69
CA VAL A 236 4.59 -36.87 0.64
C VAL A 236 4.12 -35.54 1.20
N TYR A 237 4.06 -34.50 0.37
CA TYR A 237 3.54 -33.20 0.75
C TYR A 237 2.06 -33.29 1.15
N ALA A 238 1.21 -33.90 0.32
CA ALA A 238 -0.22 -34.07 0.58
C ALA A 238 -0.48 -34.83 1.89
N ARG A 239 0.22 -35.94 2.15
CA ARG A 239 0.11 -36.69 3.41
C ARG A 239 0.50 -35.86 4.63
N ARG A 240 1.60 -35.08 4.54
CA ARG A 240 2.05 -34.23 5.65
C ARG A 240 1.08 -33.06 5.90
N ARG A 241 0.52 -32.49 4.83
CA ARG A 241 -0.53 -31.46 4.91
C ARG A 241 -1.76 -32.00 5.63
N ALA A 242 -2.29 -33.16 5.20
CA ALA A 242 -3.42 -33.81 5.86
C ALA A 242 -3.15 -34.07 7.36
N LYS A 243 -1.93 -34.51 7.70
CA LYS A 243 -1.52 -34.70 9.10
C LYS A 243 -1.54 -33.40 9.92
N LEU A 244 -1.22 -32.24 9.31
CA LEU A 244 -1.29 -30.94 10.00
C LEU A 244 -2.74 -30.50 10.24
N HIS A 245 -3.64 -30.71 9.27
CA HIS A 245 -5.08 -30.47 9.49
C HIS A 245 -5.61 -31.35 10.64
N LEU A 246 -5.29 -32.64 10.65
CA LEU A 246 -5.69 -33.54 11.74
C LEU A 246 -5.14 -33.08 13.10
N ARG A 247 -3.87 -32.66 13.16
CA ARG A 247 -3.28 -32.12 14.39
C ARG A 247 -3.96 -30.84 14.86
N LEU A 248 -4.41 -30.00 13.94
CA LEU A 248 -5.16 -28.78 14.27
C LEU A 248 -6.52 -29.13 14.87
N ASP A 249 -7.22 -30.10 14.28
CA ASP A 249 -8.51 -30.59 14.76
C ASP A 249 -8.41 -31.20 16.15
N GLN A 250 -7.41 -32.06 16.36
CA GLN A 250 -7.14 -32.65 17.67
C GLN A 250 -6.81 -31.57 18.72
N LEU A 251 -6.08 -30.51 18.35
CA LEU A 251 -5.79 -29.41 19.27
C LEU A 251 -7.06 -28.60 19.60
N ILE A 252 -7.94 -28.38 18.63
CA ILE A 252 -9.21 -27.65 18.80
C ILE A 252 -10.23 -28.47 19.63
N ALA A 253 -10.21 -29.79 19.49
CA ALA A 253 -11.09 -30.71 20.21
C ALA A 253 -10.62 -31.00 21.64
N ALA A 254 -9.32 -30.86 21.91
CA ALA A 254 -8.76 -31.10 23.23
C ALA A 254 -9.28 -30.11 24.29
N THR A 255 -9.52 -30.63 25.49
CA THR A 255 -9.87 -29.84 26.67
C THR A 255 -8.61 -29.38 27.38
N PHE A 256 -8.57 -28.10 27.73
CA PHE A 256 -7.52 -27.51 28.54
C PHE A 256 -8.17 -26.73 29.65
N ASP A 257 -7.78 -27.00 30.89
CA ASP A 257 -8.24 -26.23 32.03
C ASP A 257 -7.33 -25.01 32.28
N ASP A 258 -7.43 -24.05 31.35
CA ASP A 258 -6.72 -22.77 31.40
C ASP A 258 -7.49 -21.74 30.57
N ALA A 259 -7.71 -20.55 31.12
CA ALA A 259 -8.56 -19.53 30.49
C ALA A 259 -7.99 -19.03 29.15
N ASP A 260 -6.67 -18.85 29.05
CA ASP A 260 -6.01 -18.41 27.82
C ASP A 260 -6.02 -19.51 26.75
N ALA A 261 -5.80 -20.76 27.14
CA ALA A 261 -5.93 -21.90 26.24
C ALA A 261 -7.36 -22.02 25.69
N LYS A 262 -8.39 -21.96 26.56
CA LYS A 262 -9.81 -22.00 26.15
C LYS A 262 -10.14 -20.87 25.17
N ARG A 263 -9.65 -19.66 25.44
CA ARG A 263 -9.83 -18.47 24.58
C ARG A 263 -9.20 -18.65 23.19
N LEU A 264 -7.96 -19.14 23.13
CA LEU A 264 -7.28 -19.39 21.85
C LEU A 264 -7.90 -20.55 21.09
N ILE A 265 -8.33 -21.62 21.76
CA ILE A 265 -9.06 -22.73 21.13
C ILE A 265 -10.37 -22.25 20.49
N LYS A 266 -11.14 -21.41 21.19
CA LYS A 266 -12.37 -20.81 20.63
C LYS A 266 -12.06 -20.02 19.36
N ARG A 267 -10.94 -19.28 19.34
CA ARG A 267 -10.49 -18.55 18.14
C ARG A 267 -10.05 -19.48 17.02
N LEU A 268 -9.22 -20.49 17.32
CA LEU A 268 -8.76 -21.48 16.34
C LEU A 268 -9.93 -22.26 15.75
N ARG A 269 -10.96 -22.58 16.54
CA ARG A 269 -12.19 -23.23 16.07
C ARG A 269 -12.94 -22.35 15.07
N ARG A 270 -13.10 -21.05 15.38
CA ARG A 270 -13.73 -20.08 14.48
C ARG A 270 -12.99 -19.96 13.15
N HIS A 271 -11.66 -19.97 13.18
CA HIS A 271 -10.81 -19.76 12.01
C HIS A 271 -10.18 -21.06 11.49
N ARG A 272 -10.77 -22.23 11.80
CA ARG A 272 -10.18 -23.55 11.53
C ARG A 272 -9.72 -23.70 10.08
N HIS A 273 -10.55 -23.28 9.14
CA HIS A 273 -10.31 -23.37 7.70
C HIS A 273 -9.40 -22.26 7.16
N GLU A 274 -8.99 -21.31 8.01
CA GLU A 274 -8.22 -20.13 7.62
C GLU A 274 -6.78 -20.16 8.18
N MET A 275 -6.43 -21.22 8.94
CA MET A 275 -5.12 -21.33 9.57
C MET A 275 -4.05 -21.93 8.65
N LEU A 276 -4.42 -22.82 7.73
CA LEU A 276 -3.49 -23.63 6.94
C LEU A 276 -3.60 -23.40 5.43
N THR A 277 -4.36 -22.40 4.99
CA THR A 277 -4.65 -22.07 3.59
C THR A 277 -3.38 -21.92 2.73
N PHE A 278 -2.31 -21.38 3.29
CA PHE A 278 -1.01 -21.28 2.61
C PHE A 278 -0.39 -22.64 2.22
N LEU A 279 -0.82 -23.75 2.83
CA LEU A 279 -0.42 -25.11 2.46
C LEU A 279 -1.19 -25.65 1.25
N ASP A 280 -2.32 -25.04 0.92
CA ASP A 280 -3.13 -25.38 -0.25
C ASP A 280 -2.75 -24.48 -1.44
N HIS A 281 -2.48 -23.19 -1.19
CA HIS A 281 -2.21 -22.21 -2.24
C HIS A 281 -0.76 -21.69 -2.19
N LYS A 282 0.01 -21.88 -3.28
CA LYS A 282 1.46 -21.55 -3.33
C LYS A 282 1.79 -20.05 -3.20
N GLU A 283 0.89 -19.18 -3.65
CA GLU A 283 1.07 -17.72 -3.66
C GLU A 283 0.71 -17.08 -2.31
N VAL A 284 0.19 -17.86 -1.37
CA VAL A 284 -0.30 -17.36 -0.08
C VAL A 284 0.80 -17.50 0.96
N SER A 285 1.06 -16.43 1.70
CA SER A 285 1.97 -16.43 2.84
C SER A 285 1.21 -16.73 4.14
N PRO A 286 1.78 -17.48 5.11
CA PRO A 286 1.22 -17.59 6.45
C PRO A 286 1.26 -16.26 7.24
N TYR A 287 1.93 -15.23 6.70
CA TYR A 287 2.12 -13.93 7.32
C TYR A 287 1.49 -12.80 6.51
N ASN A 288 1.08 -11.73 7.19
CA ASN A 288 0.57 -10.50 6.58
C ASN A 288 1.67 -9.44 6.36
N ASN A 289 2.94 -9.88 6.27
CA ASN A 289 4.11 -8.99 6.19
C ASN A 289 4.01 -7.98 5.05
N HIS A 290 3.35 -8.34 3.94
CA HIS A 290 3.19 -7.46 2.79
C HIS A 290 2.34 -6.23 3.13
N ALA A 291 1.14 -6.41 3.70
CA ALA A 291 0.33 -5.27 4.15
C ALA A 291 1.05 -4.47 5.25
N GLU A 292 1.69 -5.13 6.21
CA GLU A 292 2.46 -4.45 7.26
C GLU A 292 3.58 -3.58 6.66
N GLN A 293 4.30 -4.09 5.65
CA GLN A 293 5.34 -3.35 4.94
C GLN A 293 4.76 -2.16 4.19
N GLN A 294 3.63 -2.34 3.47
CA GLN A 294 2.97 -1.24 2.77
C GLN A 294 2.40 -0.19 3.74
N MET A 295 2.06 -0.58 4.97
CA MET A 295 1.58 0.32 6.01
C MET A 295 2.68 1.21 6.60
N ARG A 296 3.93 0.72 6.70
CA ARG A 296 5.08 1.45 7.28
C ARG A 296 5.26 2.82 6.63
N THR A 297 5.10 2.86 5.31
CA THR A 297 4.60 3.98 4.50
C THR A 297 4.04 5.17 5.27
N ALA A 298 2.73 5.08 5.41
CA ALA A 298 1.88 6.02 6.08
C ALA A 298 2.27 6.23 7.54
N VAL A 299 2.72 5.17 8.23
CA VAL A 299 3.10 5.23 9.66
C VAL A 299 4.31 6.14 9.90
N HIS A 300 5.28 6.17 8.98
CA HIS A 300 6.41 7.09 9.06
C HIS A 300 5.97 8.51 8.70
N THR A 301 5.27 8.69 7.58
CA THR A 301 4.82 10.01 7.13
C THR A 301 3.97 10.72 8.18
N ARG A 302 3.05 10.01 8.85
CA ARG A 302 2.21 10.63 9.89
C ARG A 302 2.97 11.19 11.09
N LYS A 303 4.12 10.60 11.44
CA LYS A 303 4.96 11.07 12.56
C LYS A 303 5.63 12.40 12.21
N VAL A 304 6.04 12.58 10.95
CA VAL A 304 6.71 13.80 10.48
C VAL A 304 5.71 14.91 10.16
N SER A 305 4.59 14.59 9.53
CA SER A 305 3.65 15.59 9.00
C SER A 305 2.51 15.97 9.97
N GLN A 306 2.48 15.40 11.19
CA GLN A 306 1.39 15.56 12.17
C GLN A 306 -0.02 15.26 11.60
N GLN A 307 -0.10 14.31 10.66
CA GLN A 307 -1.35 13.82 10.04
C GLN A 307 -2.12 14.91 9.27
N ASN A 308 -3.42 14.71 9.05
CA ASN A 308 -4.23 15.61 8.21
C ASN A 308 -5.05 16.57 9.06
N ARG A 309 -5.32 17.76 8.50
CA ARG A 309 -6.18 18.79 9.10
C ARG A 309 -7.58 18.87 8.49
N SER A 310 -7.83 18.16 7.38
CA SER A 310 -9.12 18.15 6.69
C SER A 310 -9.39 16.80 6.01
N LEU A 311 -10.67 16.51 5.75
CA LEU A 311 -11.10 15.32 5.01
C LEU A 311 -10.53 15.31 3.59
N GLN A 312 -10.57 16.45 2.88
CA GLN A 312 -9.99 16.55 1.54
C GLN A 312 -8.48 16.26 1.56
N GLY A 313 -7.75 16.75 2.57
CA GLY A 313 -6.33 16.44 2.72
C GLY A 313 -6.05 14.96 2.97
N ALA A 314 -6.91 14.28 3.73
CA ALA A 314 -6.81 12.84 3.94
C ALA A 314 -7.11 12.06 2.66
N LYS A 315 -8.16 12.43 1.91
CA LYS A 315 -8.46 11.83 0.59
C LYS A 315 -7.29 11.99 -0.38
N THR A 316 -6.73 13.20 -0.45
CA THR A 316 -5.53 13.51 -1.26
C THR A 316 -4.36 12.60 -0.87
N HIS A 317 -4.16 12.36 0.43
CA HIS A 317 -3.12 11.47 0.94
C HIS A 317 -3.35 10.02 0.51
N ALA A 318 -4.58 9.52 0.64
CA ALA A 318 -4.96 8.17 0.22
C ALA A 318 -4.73 7.95 -1.29
N ILE A 319 -5.12 8.92 -2.12
CA ILE A 319 -4.95 8.90 -3.58
C ILE A 319 -3.46 8.79 -3.93
N PHE A 320 -2.65 9.76 -3.50
CA PHE A 320 -1.23 9.78 -3.89
C PHE A 320 -0.47 8.58 -3.34
N LEU A 321 -0.72 8.19 -2.08
CA LEU A 321 -0.04 7.06 -1.51
C LEU A 321 -0.36 5.77 -2.28
N SER A 322 -1.61 5.58 -2.73
CA SER A 322 -2.03 4.42 -3.54
C SER A 322 -1.36 4.42 -4.92
N LEU A 323 -1.35 5.56 -5.61
CA LEU A 323 -0.76 5.70 -6.95
C LEU A 323 0.75 5.47 -6.90
N PHE A 324 1.46 6.15 -6.00
CA PHE A 324 2.91 6.03 -5.87
C PHE A 324 3.36 4.65 -5.39
N ARG A 325 2.66 4.05 -4.41
CA ARG A 325 3.00 2.70 -3.94
C ARG A 325 2.74 1.64 -5.00
N SER A 326 1.65 1.76 -5.75
CA SER A 326 1.38 0.86 -6.87
C SER A 326 2.45 0.98 -7.97
N ALA A 327 2.94 2.19 -8.25
CA ALA A 327 4.06 2.39 -9.17
C ALA A 327 5.34 1.66 -8.70
N GLN A 328 5.69 1.80 -7.41
CA GLN A 328 6.86 1.11 -6.82
C GLN A 328 6.71 -0.41 -6.87
N LEU A 329 5.53 -0.95 -6.57
CA LEU A 329 5.27 -2.40 -6.63
C LEU A 329 5.37 -2.97 -8.05
N GLN A 330 5.13 -2.14 -9.06
CA GLN A 330 5.29 -2.49 -10.47
C GLN A 330 6.72 -2.24 -11.00
N GLY A 331 7.64 -1.73 -10.16
CA GLY A 331 9.00 -1.40 -10.55
C GLY A 331 9.11 -0.20 -11.47
N LEU A 332 8.14 0.73 -11.41
CA LEU A 332 8.11 1.95 -12.22
C LEU A 332 8.67 3.14 -11.43
N ASN A 333 9.25 4.11 -12.14
CA ASN A 333 9.57 5.40 -11.53
C ASN A 333 8.25 6.10 -11.10
N PRO A 334 8.04 6.37 -9.79
CA PRO A 334 6.75 6.88 -9.32
C PRO A 334 6.44 8.28 -9.83
N VAL A 335 7.45 9.12 -10.07
CA VAL A 335 7.26 10.49 -10.58
C VAL A 335 6.86 10.46 -12.04
N ASP A 336 7.58 9.70 -12.87
CA ASP A 336 7.28 9.64 -14.31
C ASP A 336 5.95 8.93 -14.57
N TYR A 337 5.63 7.89 -13.80
CA TYR A 337 4.33 7.21 -13.86
C TYR A 337 3.16 8.17 -13.58
N LEU A 338 3.19 8.93 -12.47
CA LEU A 338 2.11 9.89 -12.19
C LEU A 338 2.09 11.06 -13.19
N LEU A 339 3.24 11.51 -13.67
CA LEU A 339 3.31 12.58 -14.68
C LEU A 339 2.62 12.15 -15.98
N GLN A 340 2.86 10.91 -16.43
CA GLN A 340 2.20 10.36 -17.61
C GLN A 340 0.69 10.21 -17.41
N MET A 341 0.25 9.72 -16.24
CA MET A 341 -1.18 9.61 -15.91
C MET A 341 -1.87 10.98 -15.90
N ALA A 342 -1.24 11.97 -15.25
CA ALA A 342 -1.78 13.32 -15.18
C ALA A 342 -1.85 13.98 -16.57
N THR A 343 -0.81 13.81 -17.39
CA THR A 343 -0.78 14.31 -18.77
C THR A 343 -1.91 13.68 -19.60
N SER A 344 -2.09 12.36 -19.50
CA SER A 344 -3.13 11.63 -20.22
C SER A 344 -4.54 12.06 -19.78
N ALA A 345 -4.75 12.24 -18.48
CA ALA A 345 -6.00 12.73 -17.91
C ALA A 345 -6.34 14.16 -18.39
N LEU A 346 -5.35 15.05 -18.52
CA LEU A 346 -5.58 16.39 -19.08
C LEU A 346 -6.04 16.35 -20.54
N VAL A 347 -5.46 15.47 -21.36
CA VAL A 347 -5.85 15.32 -22.77
C VAL A 347 -7.22 14.65 -22.92
N GLY A 348 -7.65 13.85 -21.94
CA GLY A 348 -8.89 13.07 -22.01
C GLY A 348 -8.73 11.73 -22.72
N LYS A 349 -7.51 11.19 -22.75
CA LYS A 349 -7.22 9.83 -23.27
C LYS A 349 -7.42 8.80 -22.15
N SER A 350 -7.91 7.61 -22.50
CA SER A 350 -7.94 6.48 -21.55
C SER A 350 -6.53 6.15 -21.07
N THR A 351 -6.37 6.07 -19.74
CA THR A 351 -5.11 5.76 -19.07
C THR A 351 -4.80 4.27 -18.98
N ASP A 352 -5.65 3.39 -19.53
CA ASP A 352 -5.45 1.93 -19.49
C ASP A 352 -4.29 1.44 -20.38
N MET A 353 -3.73 2.30 -21.23
CA MET A 353 -2.68 1.97 -22.19
C MET A 353 -1.24 2.14 -21.68
N ILE A 354 -0.98 2.07 -20.38
CA ILE A 354 0.41 2.20 -19.89
C ILE A 354 1.11 0.84 -19.94
N ALA A 355 1.81 0.58 -21.05
CA ALA A 355 2.73 -0.55 -21.16
C ALA A 355 3.92 -0.33 -20.19
N PRO A 356 4.17 -1.26 -19.25
CA PRO A 356 5.26 -1.14 -18.27
C PRO A 356 6.64 -0.91 -18.89
N GLU A 357 6.85 -1.30 -20.14
CA GLU A 357 8.14 -1.21 -20.84
C GLU A 357 8.61 0.21 -21.13
N GLN A 358 7.70 1.19 -21.23
CA GLN A 358 8.08 2.59 -21.51
C GLN A 358 8.60 3.34 -20.27
N LEU A 359 8.38 2.81 -19.06
CA LEU A 359 8.68 3.47 -17.78
C LEU A 359 9.74 2.74 -16.92
N LYS A 360 10.29 1.62 -17.41
CA LYS A 360 11.32 0.82 -16.71
C LYS A 360 12.72 1.46 -16.68
N LYS A 361 12.92 2.61 -17.33
CA LYS A 361 14.22 3.31 -17.33
C LYS A 361 14.28 4.34 -16.21
N ALA A 362 14.69 3.91 -15.03
CA ALA A 362 15.52 4.62 -14.07
C ALA A 362 15.58 3.79 -12.78
N ALA A 363 16.55 2.88 -12.72
CA ALA A 363 17.01 2.26 -11.49
C ALA A 363 18.21 3.05 -10.98
#